data_AF-A0A6G3ZPA5-F1
#
_entry.id   AF-A0A6G3ZPA5-F1
#
_cell.length_a   1.000
_cell.length_b   1.000
_cell.length_c   1.000
_cell.angle_alpha   90.00
_cell.angle_beta   90.00
_cell.angle_gamma   90.00
#
_symmetry.space_group_name_H-M   'P 1'
#
loop_
_entity.id
_entity.type
_entity.pdbx_description
1 polymer ?
#
loop_
_entity_poly.entity_id
_entity_poly.type
_entity_poly.pdbx_seq_one_letter_code
_entity_poly.pdbx_strand_id
1 'polypeptide(L)'
;MSDRQTSEKRRTVLKQVGAASLTSVALWSGATAAESASQSRSNRGRRIENALSTVSDYLVLDSDLTITVEEKRAEEDGVTGFDRRVAEDFASLNNELAEIDFRSINDPSARSKRAEQLFRRFEPYFERIATGEATGKSIGRASKRLRQQWSGDVTTMDGGCGGTRDDPHPCPDRNWVSDSWNSKSEVQDHLKSEGYHQTAEYAAYGTDIDWTKVVDAYGCSGGPFRNQAIIQQRNGEWTYNTQGPEPNPEIHGYVWPSVDWGTYVEWWHSNHC
;
A
#
# COMPACT_ATOMS: atom_id res chain seq x y z
N MET A 1 -82.31 -45.65 34.21
CA MET A 1 -82.67 -44.30 33.72
C MET A 1 -81.42 -43.76 33.05
N SER A 2 -81.33 -43.92 31.73
CA SER A 2 -81.60 -42.85 30.74
C SER A 2 -80.41 -41.89 30.64
N ASP A 3 -79.79 -41.54 29.51
CA ASP A 3 -79.92 -41.94 28.11
C ASP A 3 -78.67 -41.45 27.37
N ARG A 4 -78.48 -41.98 26.16
CA ARG A 4 -77.65 -41.54 25.03
C ARG A 4 -77.30 -40.03 24.94
N GLN A 5 -76.09 -39.71 24.43
CA GLN A 5 -75.89 -39.25 23.03
C GLN A 5 -74.43 -38.81 22.70
N THR A 6 -73.84 -39.54 21.74
CA THR A 6 -73.07 -39.12 20.55
C THR A 6 -72.59 -37.67 20.37
N SER A 7 -71.32 -37.49 19.95
CA SER A 7 -70.94 -37.15 18.54
C SER A 7 -69.66 -36.30 18.39
N GLU A 8 -68.69 -36.88 17.68
CA GLU A 8 -67.80 -36.32 16.65
C GLU A 8 -66.66 -35.29 16.90
N LYS A 9 -65.52 -35.69 16.31
CA LYS A 9 -64.52 -34.93 15.52
C LYS A 9 -63.49 -34.07 16.25
N ARG A 10 -62.22 -34.52 16.17
CA ARG A 10 -61.22 -33.99 15.20
C ARG A 10 -59.94 -34.85 15.20
N ARG A 11 -59.48 -35.21 14.01
CA ARG A 11 -58.18 -35.85 13.73
C ARG A 11 -57.04 -34.90 14.07
N THR A 12 -55.96 -35.41 14.65
CA THR A 12 -54.62 -34.83 14.53
C THR A 12 -53.64 -35.96 14.26
N VAL A 13 -52.93 -35.83 13.15
CA VAL A 13 -51.83 -36.69 12.70
C VAL A 13 -50.56 -36.12 13.31
N LEU A 14 -49.72 -36.97 13.91
CA LEU A 14 -48.31 -36.62 14.11
C LEU A 14 -47.44 -37.86 13.85
N LYS A 15 -46.54 -37.66 12.88
CA LYS A 15 -45.63 -38.61 12.27
C LYS A 15 -44.41 -38.84 13.17
N GLN A 16 -43.85 -40.03 12.99
CA GLN A 16 -42.58 -40.53 13.51
C GLN A 16 -41.41 -39.55 13.30
N VAL A 17 -40.55 -39.46 14.31
CA VAL A 17 -39.20 -38.88 14.22
C VAL A 17 -38.20 -40.03 14.38
N GLY A 18 -37.41 -40.27 13.34
CA GLY A 18 -36.27 -41.15 13.34
C GLY A 18 -34.98 -40.35 13.10
N ALA A 19 -34.05 -40.51 14.03
CA ALA A 19 -32.60 -40.25 14.01
C ALA A 19 -32.00 -39.33 12.92
N ALA A 20 -31.44 -38.21 13.35
CA ALA A 20 -30.42 -37.46 12.61
C ALA A 20 -29.08 -37.52 13.35
N SER A 21 -28.04 -37.83 12.57
CA SER A 21 -26.66 -38.10 12.96
C SER A 21 -25.94 -36.89 13.56
N LEU A 22 -25.16 -37.15 14.62
CA LEU A 22 -24.11 -36.29 15.14
C LEU A 22 -22.88 -36.35 14.22
N THR A 23 -22.64 -35.33 13.41
CA THR A 23 -21.28 -34.93 12.99
C THR A 23 -21.36 -33.59 12.25
N SER A 24 -20.37 -32.72 12.48
CA SER A 24 -20.09 -31.43 11.81
C SER A 24 -20.50 -30.16 12.59
N VAL A 25 -19.83 -29.88 13.70
CA VAL A 25 -19.69 -28.50 14.20
C VAL A 25 -18.22 -28.27 14.53
N ALA A 26 -17.43 -27.79 13.58
CA ALA A 26 -16.17 -27.05 13.81
C ALA A 26 -15.44 -26.75 12.48
N LEU A 27 -16.06 -26.05 11.53
CA LEU A 27 -15.32 -25.47 10.38
C LEU A 27 -15.85 -24.09 9.93
N TRP A 28 -16.94 -23.59 10.52
CA TRP A 28 -17.60 -22.34 10.08
C TRP A 28 -17.34 -21.11 10.96
N SER A 29 -16.73 -21.29 12.14
CA SER A 29 -16.38 -20.18 13.04
C SER A 29 -15.04 -19.51 12.67
N GLY A 30 -14.16 -20.20 11.95
CA GLY A 30 -12.88 -19.64 11.50
C GLY A 30 -13.01 -18.74 10.27
N ALA A 31 -13.83 -19.13 9.30
CA ALA A 31 -14.06 -18.36 8.07
C ALA A 31 -14.73 -17.02 8.35
N THR A 32 -15.75 -16.99 9.22
CA THR A 32 -16.48 -15.76 9.58
C THR A 32 -15.64 -14.77 10.39
N ALA A 33 -14.75 -15.26 11.27
CA ALA A 33 -13.82 -14.42 12.03
C ALA A 33 -12.69 -13.86 11.14
N ALA A 34 -12.14 -14.68 10.23
CA ALA A 34 -11.12 -14.23 9.29
C ALA A 34 -11.67 -13.26 8.25
N GLU A 35 -12.90 -13.50 7.76
CA GLU A 35 -13.59 -12.64 6.80
C GLU A 35 -14.00 -11.31 7.45
N SER A 36 -14.50 -11.31 8.69
CA SER A 36 -14.76 -10.07 9.44
C SER A 36 -13.49 -9.31 9.81
N ALA A 37 -12.38 -9.98 10.11
CA ALA A 37 -11.09 -9.34 10.34
C ALA A 37 -10.53 -8.71 9.06
N SER A 38 -10.60 -9.42 7.92
CA SER A 38 -10.22 -8.91 6.60
C SER A 38 -11.08 -7.71 6.19
N GLN A 39 -12.39 -7.80 6.37
CA GLN A 39 -13.33 -6.72 6.04
C GLN A 39 -13.15 -5.50 6.97
N SER A 40 -12.82 -5.71 8.25
CA SER A 40 -12.42 -4.65 9.19
C SER A 40 -11.11 -3.97 8.75
N ARG A 41 -10.14 -4.75 8.28
CA ARG A 41 -8.85 -4.28 7.80
C ARG A 41 -8.96 -3.47 6.51
N SER A 42 -9.66 -3.97 5.48
CA SER A 42 -9.91 -3.21 4.24
C SER A 42 -10.70 -1.92 4.50
N ASN A 43 -11.69 -1.95 5.40
CA ASN A 43 -12.40 -0.72 5.81
C ASN A 43 -11.48 0.29 6.50
N ARG A 44 -10.55 -0.16 7.36
CA ARG A 44 -9.55 0.72 7.96
C ARG A 44 -8.63 1.32 6.91
N GLY A 45 -8.15 0.54 5.96
CA GLY A 45 -7.33 1.01 4.85
C GLY A 45 -8.03 2.10 4.02
N ARG A 46 -9.31 1.90 3.70
CA ARG A 46 -10.13 2.90 2.99
C ARG A 46 -10.31 4.20 3.78
N ARG A 47 -10.46 4.10 5.10
CA ARG A 47 -10.58 5.30 5.96
C ARG A 47 -9.27 6.08 5.98
N ILE A 48 -8.13 5.40 6.07
CA ILE A 48 -6.81 6.02 6.00
C ILE A 48 -6.59 6.69 4.65
N GLU A 49 -6.94 6.02 3.54
CA GLU A 49 -6.86 6.57 2.19
C GLU A 49 -7.65 7.88 2.05
N ASN A 50 -8.91 7.88 2.50
CA ASN A 50 -9.78 9.05 2.47
C ASN A 50 -9.24 10.18 3.35
N ALA A 51 -8.81 9.86 4.57
CA ALA A 51 -8.22 10.82 5.49
C ALA A 51 -6.97 11.47 4.88
N LEU A 52 -6.04 10.69 4.32
CA LEU A 52 -4.86 11.22 3.63
C LEU A 52 -5.23 12.12 2.47
N SER A 53 -6.26 11.77 1.68
CA SER A 53 -6.75 12.62 0.58
C SER A 53 -7.31 13.95 1.08
N THR A 54 -8.01 13.94 2.21
CA THR A 54 -8.53 15.16 2.85
C THR A 54 -7.39 16.02 3.39
N VAL A 55 -6.43 15.42 4.08
CA VAL A 55 -5.44 16.20 4.86
C VAL A 55 -4.21 16.64 4.08
N SER A 56 -3.99 16.08 2.89
CA SER A 56 -2.83 16.38 2.03
C SER A 56 -2.62 17.88 1.79
N ASP A 57 -3.70 18.65 1.67
CA ASP A 57 -3.65 20.08 1.34
C ASP A 57 -3.23 20.98 2.51
N TYR A 58 -3.21 20.43 3.72
CA TYR A 58 -2.82 21.12 4.96
C TYR A 58 -1.43 20.72 5.45
N LEU A 59 -0.73 19.83 4.73
CA LEU A 59 0.65 19.50 5.06
C LEU A 59 1.58 20.63 4.58
N VAL A 60 2.39 21.13 5.50
CA VAL A 60 3.35 22.20 5.25
C VAL A 60 4.76 21.70 5.51
N LEU A 61 5.69 22.05 4.63
CA LEU A 61 7.11 21.86 4.87
C LEU A 61 7.68 23.16 5.44
N ASP A 62 8.11 23.14 6.70
CA ASP A 62 8.74 24.28 7.36
C ASP A 62 10.19 24.45 6.88
N SER A 63 10.78 25.59 7.21
CA SER A 63 12.13 26.03 6.87
C SER A 63 13.25 25.12 7.38
N ASP A 64 13.00 24.34 8.42
CA ASP A 64 13.92 23.32 8.95
C ASP A 64 13.67 21.92 8.34
N LEU A 65 12.87 21.86 7.28
CA LEU A 65 12.47 20.64 6.57
C LEU A 65 11.58 19.70 7.41
N THR A 66 10.96 20.21 8.47
CA THR A 66 9.91 19.47 9.17
C THR A 66 8.55 19.68 8.53
N ILE A 67 7.81 18.60 8.40
CA ILE A 67 6.42 18.57 7.97
C ILE A 67 5.52 18.87 9.16
N THR A 68 4.65 19.86 9.01
CA THR A 68 3.64 20.24 10.00
C THR A 68 2.25 20.22 9.35
N VAL A 69 1.20 20.36 10.17
CA VAL A 69 -0.17 20.46 9.71
C VAL A 69 -0.66 21.90 9.95
N GLU A 70 -1.26 22.53 8.94
CA GLU A 70 -1.94 23.84 9.07
C GLU A 70 -3.24 23.70 9.89
N GLU A 71 -3.12 23.45 11.19
CA GLU A 71 -4.24 23.10 12.07
C GLU A 71 -5.40 24.09 11.98
N LYS A 72 -5.10 25.40 12.00
CA LYS A 72 -6.12 26.44 11.93
C LYS A 72 -6.94 26.36 10.64
N ARG A 73 -6.27 26.18 9.50
CA ARG A 73 -6.92 26.09 8.18
C ARG A 73 -7.70 24.79 8.05
N ALA A 74 -7.13 23.69 8.55
CA ALA A 74 -7.81 22.39 8.58
C ALA A 74 -9.09 22.45 9.42
N GLU A 75 -9.06 23.12 10.59
CA GLU A 75 -10.24 23.33 11.44
C GLU A 75 -11.29 24.24 10.79
N GLU A 76 -10.88 25.34 10.16
CA GLU A 76 -11.77 26.24 9.41
C GLU A 76 -12.49 25.50 8.26
N ASP A 77 -11.80 24.56 7.61
CA ASP A 77 -12.36 23.72 6.54
C ASP A 77 -13.12 22.48 7.05
N GLY A 78 -13.21 22.30 8.38
CA GLY A 78 -14.00 21.23 9.01
C GLY A 78 -13.30 19.87 9.09
N VAL A 79 -11.98 19.81 8.92
CA VAL A 79 -11.19 18.59 9.15
C VAL A 79 -11.18 18.28 10.65
N THR A 80 -11.76 17.16 11.05
CA THR A 80 -11.91 16.82 12.48
C THR A 80 -11.62 15.35 12.78
N GLY A 81 -11.30 15.08 14.05
CA GLY A 81 -11.30 13.73 14.60
C GLY A 81 -10.23 12.81 14.01
N PHE A 82 -10.66 11.84 13.19
CA PHE A 82 -9.79 10.80 12.65
C PHE A 82 -8.83 11.34 11.59
N ASP A 83 -9.30 12.23 10.72
CA ASP A 83 -8.51 12.72 9.59
C ASP A 83 -7.31 13.53 10.08
N ARG A 84 -7.51 14.41 11.06
CA ARG A 84 -6.44 15.18 11.69
C ARG A 84 -5.36 14.29 12.32
N ARG A 85 -5.76 13.22 13.02
CA ARG A 85 -4.80 12.24 13.58
C ARG A 85 -3.99 11.53 12.50
N VAL A 86 -4.59 11.20 11.37
CA VAL A 86 -3.86 10.62 10.23
C VAL A 86 -2.85 11.62 9.67
N ALA A 87 -3.18 12.92 9.62
CA ALA A 87 -2.25 13.98 9.22
C ALA A 87 -1.08 14.11 10.20
N GLU A 88 -1.36 14.21 11.49
CA GLU A 88 -0.38 14.28 12.57
C GLU A 88 0.56 13.07 12.54
N ASP A 89 0.01 11.85 12.40
CA ASP A 89 0.78 10.62 12.29
C ASP A 89 1.67 10.62 11.03
N PHE A 90 1.16 11.09 9.88
CA PHE A 90 1.93 11.19 8.65
C PHE A 90 3.07 12.22 8.76
N ALA A 91 2.80 13.38 9.34
CA ALA A 91 3.78 14.45 9.54
C ALA A 91 4.88 14.03 10.52
N SER A 92 4.51 13.59 11.73
CA SER A 92 5.43 13.12 12.78
C SER A 92 6.41 12.10 12.24
N LEU A 93 5.87 11.15 11.48
CA LEU A 93 6.65 10.09 10.89
C LEU A 93 7.69 10.58 9.88
N ASN A 94 7.28 11.38 8.89
CA ASN A 94 8.24 11.84 7.88
C ASN A 94 9.33 12.69 8.54
N ASN A 95 8.99 13.43 9.60
CA ASN A 95 9.96 14.16 10.40
C ASN A 95 10.91 13.25 11.17
N GLU A 96 10.39 12.18 11.77
CA GLU A 96 11.21 11.20 12.48
C GLU A 96 12.17 10.48 11.52
N LEU A 97 11.72 10.14 10.31
CA LEU A 97 12.57 9.53 9.29
C LEU A 97 13.61 10.51 8.76
N ALA A 98 13.22 11.76 8.51
CA ALA A 98 14.16 12.82 8.16
C ALA A 98 15.20 13.04 9.28
N GLU A 99 14.78 13.11 10.55
CA GLU A 99 15.70 13.25 11.69
C GLU A 99 16.66 12.05 11.78
N ILE A 100 16.17 10.84 11.52
CA ILE A 100 17.01 9.64 11.49
C ILE A 100 18.05 9.75 10.36
N ASP A 101 17.66 10.12 9.15
CA ASP A 101 18.61 10.21 8.04
C ASP A 101 19.58 11.40 8.23
N PHE A 102 19.12 12.54 8.76
CA PHE A 102 19.99 13.70 9.06
C PHE A 102 20.94 13.49 10.24
N ARG A 103 20.59 12.68 11.25
CA ARG A 103 21.38 12.52 12.49
C ARG A 103 21.98 11.13 12.70
N SER A 104 21.54 10.12 11.95
CA SER A 104 21.77 8.69 12.25
C SER A 104 22.38 7.92 11.08
N ILE A 105 23.27 8.55 10.31
CA ILE A 105 24.14 7.88 9.32
C ILE A 105 24.80 6.59 9.90
N ASN A 106 24.85 6.43 11.24
CA ASN A 106 25.50 5.33 11.95
C ASN A 106 24.59 4.32 12.71
N ASP A 107 23.25 4.37 12.67
CA ASP A 107 22.39 3.32 13.31
C ASP A 107 21.24 2.81 12.42
N PRO A 108 21.53 1.84 11.54
CA PRO A 108 20.55 1.20 10.67
C PRO A 108 19.42 0.46 11.43
N SER A 109 19.64 -0.01 12.66
CA SER A 109 18.66 -0.82 13.39
C SER A 109 17.51 0.02 13.96
N ALA A 110 17.81 1.25 14.39
CA ALA A 110 16.81 2.20 14.85
C ALA A 110 15.88 2.62 13.71
N ARG A 111 16.43 2.76 12.49
CA ARG A 111 15.70 3.06 11.25
C ARG A 111 14.71 1.95 10.90
N SER A 112 15.16 0.70 10.82
CA SER A 112 14.29 -0.44 10.47
C SER A 112 13.15 -0.64 11.48
N LYS A 113 13.41 -0.55 12.79
CA LYS A 113 12.36 -0.72 13.81
C LYS A 113 11.28 0.35 13.74
N ARG A 114 11.63 1.59 13.41
CA ARG A 114 10.68 2.70 13.31
C ARG A 114 9.91 2.68 11.99
N ALA A 115 10.57 2.36 10.88
CA ALA A 115 9.91 2.08 9.60
C ALA A 115 8.91 0.90 9.73
N GLU A 116 9.22 -0.12 10.53
CA GLU A 116 8.29 -1.23 10.79
C GLU A 116 7.04 -0.78 11.58
N GLN A 117 7.21 0.03 12.63
CA GLN A 117 6.09 0.56 13.43
C GLN A 117 5.12 1.37 12.57
N LEU A 118 5.67 2.12 11.63
CA LEU A 118 4.92 2.83 10.61
C LEU A 118 4.16 1.88 9.69
N PHE A 119 4.84 0.88 9.12
CA PHE A 119 4.21 -0.09 8.23
C PHE A 119 3.02 -0.70 8.91
N ARG A 120 3.10 -1.00 10.21
CA ARG A 120 1.97 -1.52 11.00
C ARG A 120 0.81 -0.53 11.17
N ARG A 121 1.06 0.78 11.20
CA ARG A 121 0.00 1.81 11.37
C ARG A 121 -0.78 2.07 10.08
N PHE A 122 -0.07 2.13 8.95
CA PHE A 122 -0.64 2.35 7.61
C PHE A 122 -0.78 1.04 6.80
N GLU A 123 -0.45 -0.10 7.39
CA GLU A 123 -0.48 -1.45 6.78
C GLU A 123 -1.75 -1.69 5.98
N PRO A 124 -2.96 -1.44 6.53
CA PRO A 124 -4.19 -1.74 5.82
C PRO A 124 -4.39 -0.88 4.57
N TYR A 125 -3.77 0.30 4.53
CA TYR A 125 -3.76 1.16 3.35
C TYR A 125 -2.73 0.68 2.33
N PHE A 126 -1.52 0.35 2.74
CA PHE A 126 -0.49 -0.20 1.85
C PHE A 126 -0.90 -1.55 1.24
N GLU A 127 -1.56 -2.41 2.00
CA GLU A 127 -2.16 -3.64 1.48
C GLU A 127 -3.16 -3.36 0.36
N ARG A 128 -4.01 -2.34 0.49
CA ARG A 128 -4.94 -1.96 -0.58
C ARG A 128 -4.22 -1.48 -1.84
N ILE A 129 -3.09 -0.79 -1.71
CA ILE A 129 -2.26 -0.42 -2.86
C ILE A 129 -1.70 -1.70 -3.50
N ALA A 130 -1.12 -2.58 -2.70
CA ALA A 130 -0.53 -3.84 -3.15
C ALA A 130 -1.57 -4.79 -3.79
N THR A 131 -2.83 -4.75 -3.38
CA THR A 131 -3.90 -5.56 -4.01
C THR A 131 -4.59 -4.85 -5.17
N GLY A 132 -4.20 -3.60 -5.49
CA GLY A 132 -4.84 -2.79 -6.53
C GLY A 132 -6.23 -2.23 -6.14
N GLU A 133 -6.64 -2.35 -4.88
CA GLU A 133 -7.86 -1.76 -4.32
C GLU A 133 -7.74 -0.24 -4.07
N ALA A 134 -6.52 0.28 -4.04
CA ALA A 134 -6.19 1.69 -3.90
C ALA A 134 -5.10 2.08 -4.91
N THR A 135 -5.04 3.36 -5.29
CA THR A 135 -4.14 3.84 -6.35
C THR A 135 -2.90 4.57 -5.82
N GLY A 136 -2.75 4.73 -4.50
CA GLY A 136 -1.69 5.56 -3.91
C GLY A 136 -1.85 7.07 -4.14
N LYS A 137 -2.93 7.52 -4.81
CA LYS A 137 -3.12 8.93 -5.20
C LYS A 137 -3.17 9.90 -4.01
N SER A 138 -3.63 9.46 -2.85
CA SER A 138 -3.75 10.32 -1.66
C SER A 138 -2.40 10.73 -1.08
N ILE A 139 -1.50 9.77 -0.81
CA ILE A 139 -0.11 10.12 -0.45
C ILE A 139 0.54 10.91 -1.60
N GLY A 140 0.16 10.65 -2.85
CA GLY A 140 0.78 11.35 -3.97
C GLY A 140 0.45 12.82 -4.07
N ARG A 141 -0.75 13.18 -3.61
CA ARG A 141 -1.10 14.59 -3.41
C ARG A 141 -0.29 15.20 -2.28
N ALA A 142 -0.20 14.53 -1.12
CA ALA A 142 0.57 14.99 0.03
C ALA A 142 2.05 15.27 -0.34
N SER A 143 2.72 14.28 -0.91
CA SER A 143 4.12 14.40 -1.31
C SER A 143 4.35 15.46 -2.39
N LYS A 144 3.48 15.55 -3.42
CA LYS A 144 3.57 16.62 -4.42
C LYS A 144 3.44 17.99 -3.80
N ARG A 145 2.51 18.16 -2.86
CA ARG A 145 2.29 19.42 -2.12
C ARG A 145 3.52 19.81 -1.30
N LEU A 146 4.17 18.85 -0.64
CA LEU A 146 5.40 19.08 0.13
C LEU A 146 6.57 19.44 -0.80
N ARG A 147 6.75 18.73 -1.91
CA ARG A 147 7.79 19.03 -2.91
C ARG A 147 7.65 20.44 -3.47
N GLN A 148 6.44 20.90 -3.75
CA GLN A 148 6.21 22.27 -4.24
C GLN A 148 6.60 23.36 -3.23
N GLN A 149 6.73 23.02 -1.95
CA GLN A 149 7.17 23.93 -0.89
C GLN A 149 8.69 23.90 -0.70
N TRP A 150 9.37 22.87 -1.22
CA TRP A 150 10.82 22.76 -1.16
C TRP A 150 11.49 23.76 -2.10
N SER A 151 12.38 24.59 -1.57
CA SER A 151 13.18 25.57 -2.30
C SER A 151 14.68 25.25 -2.32
N GLY A 152 15.09 24.13 -1.70
CA GLY A 152 16.49 23.73 -1.58
C GLY A 152 17.11 23.28 -2.91
N ASP A 153 18.44 23.36 -2.97
CA ASP A 153 19.22 23.07 -4.17
C ASP A 153 19.23 21.56 -4.49
N VAL A 154 19.03 21.25 -5.77
CA VAL A 154 18.90 19.92 -6.38
C VAL A 154 20.23 19.14 -6.33
N THR A 155 21.31 19.80 -5.88
CA THR A 155 22.68 19.28 -5.87
C THR A 155 23.01 18.44 -4.62
N THR A 156 22.20 18.50 -3.56
CA THR A 156 22.40 17.72 -2.32
C THR A 156 21.39 16.59 -2.16
N MET A 157 20.93 15.98 -3.26
CA MET A 157 20.03 14.82 -3.18
C MET A 157 20.77 13.63 -2.58
N ASP A 158 20.68 13.49 -1.26
CA ASP A 158 21.02 12.28 -0.54
C ASP A 158 19.80 11.37 -0.62
N GLY A 159 19.77 10.55 -1.67
CA GLY A 159 18.80 9.47 -1.77
C GLY A 159 19.00 8.55 -0.56
N GLY A 160 18.10 8.67 0.43
CA GLY A 160 18.11 7.79 1.58
C GLY A 160 18.31 6.33 1.15
N CYS A 161 18.94 5.50 1.98
CA CYS A 161 19.43 4.15 1.60
C CYS A 161 20.79 4.12 0.90
N GLY A 162 21.58 5.20 1.01
CA GLY A 162 23.00 5.19 0.64
C GLY A 162 23.28 5.45 -0.83
N GLY A 163 22.31 6.00 -1.58
CA GLY A 163 22.53 6.44 -2.95
C GLY A 163 22.47 7.95 -3.07
N THR A 164 23.36 8.54 -3.85
CA THR A 164 23.38 9.99 -4.06
C THR A 164 23.51 10.27 -5.54
N ARG A 165 23.50 11.55 -5.93
CA ARG A 165 23.83 11.90 -7.31
C ARG A 165 25.27 11.54 -7.70
N ASP A 166 26.20 11.63 -6.75
CA ASP A 166 27.63 11.36 -6.97
C ASP A 166 27.98 9.86 -6.86
N ASP A 167 27.18 9.12 -6.10
CA ASP A 167 27.25 7.66 -5.96
C ASP A 167 25.84 7.04 -6.09
N PRO A 168 25.27 6.99 -7.31
CA PRO A 168 23.91 6.52 -7.51
C PRO A 168 23.80 5.01 -7.34
N HIS A 169 22.62 4.57 -6.89
CA HIS A 169 22.25 3.16 -6.97
C HIS A 169 22.44 2.64 -8.41
N PRO A 170 22.96 1.42 -8.61
CA PRO A 170 23.17 0.86 -9.94
C PRO A 170 21.88 0.79 -10.76
N CYS A 171 21.96 1.06 -12.07
CA CYS A 171 20.91 0.77 -13.06
C CYS A 171 20.98 -0.72 -13.44
N PRO A 172 20.10 -1.60 -12.90
CA PRO A 172 20.19 -3.03 -13.14
C PRO A 172 19.84 -3.36 -14.59
N ASP A 173 20.40 -4.44 -15.15
CA ASP A 173 20.03 -4.88 -16.50
C ASP A 173 18.56 -5.32 -16.58
N ARG A 174 17.93 -5.04 -17.73
CA ARG A 174 16.59 -5.56 -18.05
C ARG A 174 16.70 -6.98 -18.60
N ASN A 175 16.09 -7.94 -17.89
CA ASN A 175 16.14 -9.35 -18.24
C ASN A 175 14.77 -9.85 -18.71
N TRP A 176 14.74 -10.56 -19.83
CA TRP A 176 13.53 -11.21 -20.30
C TRP A 176 13.27 -12.49 -19.51
N VAL A 177 12.02 -12.72 -19.13
CA VAL A 177 11.63 -14.05 -18.66
C VAL A 177 11.45 -15.00 -19.85
N SER A 178 11.76 -16.27 -19.66
CA SER A 178 11.59 -17.32 -20.68
C SER A 178 10.14 -17.66 -20.94
N ASP A 179 9.29 -17.42 -19.94
CA ASP A 179 7.90 -17.82 -19.96
C ASP A 179 7.09 -16.91 -20.89
N SER A 180 6.11 -17.52 -21.54
CA SER A 180 5.20 -16.84 -22.45
C SER A 180 3.76 -17.31 -22.23
N TRP A 181 2.83 -16.44 -22.59
CA TRP A 181 1.40 -16.61 -22.33
C TRP A 181 0.58 -16.27 -23.58
N ASN A 182 -0.62 -16.84 -23.66
CA ASN A 182 -1.52 -16.63 -24.80
C ASN A 182 -2.22 -15.27 -24.71
N SER A 183 -2.30 -14.68 -23.52
CA SER A 183 -2.93 -13.37 -23.31
C SER A 183 -2.19 -12.50 -22.30
N LYS A 184 -2.36 -11.19 -22.42
CA LYS A 184 -1.88 -10.22 -21.43
C LYS A 184 -2.44 -10.48 -20.03
N SER A 185 -3.70 -10.88 -19.92
CA SER A 185 -4.36 -11.14 -18.64
C SER A 185 -3.68 -12.28 -17.89
N GLU A 186 -3.24 -13.33 -18.60
CA GLU A 186 -2.51 -14.45 -17.99
C GLU A 186 -1.16 -13.99 -17.41
N VAL A 187 -0.46 -13.08 -18.09
CA VAL A 187 0.77 -12.46 -17.55
C VAL A 187 0.47 -11.65 -16.29
N GLN A 188 -0.60 -10.84 -16.32
CA GLN A 188 -1.00 -10.02 -15.17
C GLN A 188 -1.36 -10.90 -13.96
N ASP A 189 -2.10 -11.99 -14.18
CA ASP A 189 -2.48 -12.90 -13.10
C ASP A 189 -1.27 -13.67 -12.54
N HIS A 190 -0.33 -14.05 -13.41
CA HIS A 190 0.95 -14.60 -12.98
C HIS A 190 1.75 -13.60 -12.12
N LEU A 191 1.91 -12.34 -12.58
CA LEU A 191 2.61 -11.31 -11.83
C LEU A 191 1.96 -11.05 -10.46
N LYS A 192 0.63 -10.98 -10.37
CA LYS A 192 -0.09 -10.91 -9.08
C LYS A 192 0.25 -12.09 -8.18
N SER A 193 0.28 -13.31 -8.73
CA SER A 193 0.60 -14.52 -7.95
C SER A 193 2.04 -14.49 -7.41
N GLU A 194 2.95 -13.81 -8.11
CA GLU A 194 4.33 -13.58 -7.69
C GLU A 194 4.49 -12.40 -6.73
N GLY A 195 3.39 -11.75 -6.33
CA GLY A 195 3.38 -10.63 -5.39
C GLY A 195 3.68 -9.27 -6.02
N TYR A 196 3.54 -9.14 -7.33
CA TYR A 196 3.55 -7.83 -7.99
C TYR A 196 2.17 -7.18 -7.93
N HIS A 197 2.15 -5.85 -7.89
CA HIS A 197 0.97 -5.02 -8.09
C HIS A 197 1.16 -4.13 -9.31
N GLN A 198 0.07 -3.63 -9.88
CA GLN A 198 0.14 -2.69 -10.99
C GLN A 198 0.76 -1.38 -10.50
N THR A 199 1.84 -0.94 -11.14
CA THR A 199 2.51 0.32 -10.81
C THR A 199 1.52 1.48 -10.90
N ALA A 200 1.54 2.36 -9.90
CA ALA A 200 0.69 3.52 -9.86
C ALA A 200 0.82 4.37 -11.13
N GLU A 201 -0.32 4.81 -11.67
CA GLU A 201 -0.42 5.51 -12.96
C GLU A 201 0.53 6.70 -13.11
N TYR A 202 0.80 7.44 -12.03
CA TYR A 202 1.70 8.60 -12.06
C TYR A 202 3.19 8.22 -12.17
N ALA A 203 3.54 6.97 -11.91
CA ALA A 203 4.90 6.42 -11.86
C ALA A 203 5.13 5.32 -12.90
N ALA A 204 4.12 4.96 -13.68
CA ALA A 204 4.15 3.84 -14.60
C ALA A 204 4.68 4.23 -15.98
N TYR A 205 5.54 3.38 -16.56
CA TYR A 205 5.81 3.36 -18.00
C TYR A 205 4.64 2.71 -18.75
N GLY A 206 3.54 3.47 -18.88
CA GLY A 206 2.32 3.01 -19.55
C GLY A 206 1.33 2.34 -18.61
N THR A 207 0.08 2.78 -18.70
CA THR A 207 -1.01 2.31 -17.86
C THR A 207 -1.39 0.88 -18.24
N ASP A 208 -1.11 -0.11 -17.39
CA ASP A 208 -1.47 -1.56 -17.47
C ASP A 208 -0.37 -2.57 -17.85
N ILE A 209 0.82 -2.09 -18.23
CA ILE A 209 1.98 -2.93 -18.56
C ILE A 209 3.10 -2.87 -17.53
N ASP A 210 3.14 -1.85 -16.67
CA ASP A 210 4.15 -1.67 -15.64
C ASP A 210 3.65 -2.22 -14.30
N TRP A 211 4.45 -3.10 -13.70
CA TRP A 211 4.15 -3.80 -12.46
C TRP A 211 5.32 -3.68 -11.48
N THR A 212 5.00 -3.46 -10.21
CA THR A 212 5.95 -3.28 -9.12
C THR A 212 5.85 -4.46 -8.15
N LYS A 213 6.99 -4.98 -7.70
CA LYS A 213 7.11 -5.77 -6.48
C LYS A 213 8.07 -5.07 -5.53
N VAL A 214 7.59 -4.65 -4.37
CA VAL A 214 8.43 -4.01 -3.34
C VAL A 214 9.47 -5.02 -2.83
N VAL A 215 10.71 -4.55 -2.68
CA VAL A 215 11.83 -5.36 -2.17
C VAL A 215 12.67 -4.57 -1.17
N ASP A 216 13.33 -5.29 -0.28
CA ASP A 216 14.35 -4.73 0.60
C ASP A 216 15.71 -4.76 -0.12
N ALA A 217 16.43 -3.65 -0.14
CA ALA A 217 17.73 -3.52 -0.79
C ALA A 217 18.56 -2.41 -0.14
N TYR A 218 19.89 -2.50 -0.27
CA TYR A 218 20.83 -1.46 0.18
C TYR A 218 20.67 -1.06 1.67
N GLY A 219 20.34 -2.03 2.53
CA GLY A 219 20.10 -1.78 3.97
C GLY A 219 18.79 -1.04 4.27
N CYS A 220 17.92 -0.92 3.28
CA CYS A 220 16.60 -0.35 3.40
C CYS A 220 15.50 -1.38 3.21
N SER A 221 14.41 -1.16 3.93
CA SER A 221 13.22 -1.99 3.90
C SER A 221 11.96 -1.15 3.78
N GLY A 222 10.89 -1.76 3.31
CA GLY A 222 9.56 -1.13 3.39
C GLY A 222 9.26 -0.16 2.25
N GLY A 223 9.55 -0.53 1.01
CA GLY A 223 9.09 0.24 -0.16
C GLY A 223 10.11 1.08 -0.92
N PRO A 224 11.28 1.50 -0.39
CA PRO A 224 12.22 2.33 -1.14
C PRO A 224 12.66 1.71 -2.47
N PHE A 225 12.71 0.38 -2.56
CA PHE A 225 13.10 -0.33 -3.78
C PHE A 225 12.00 -1.23 -4.31
N ARG A 226 12.05 -1.46 -5.61
CA ARG A 226 11.21 -2.43 -6.30
C ARG A 226 11.99 -3.30 -7.27
N ASN A 227 11.40 -4.44 -7.58
CA ASN A 227 11.56 -5.08 -8.88
C ASN A 227 10.42 -4.61 -9.79
N GLN A 228 10.77 -4.04 -10.94
CA GLN A 228 9.83 -3.71 -12.01
C GLN A 228 9.64 -4.93 -12.91
N ALA A 229 8.41 -5.12 -13.39
CA ALA A 229 8.09 -6.01 -14.52
C ALA A 229 7.31 -5.23 -15.58
N ILE A 230 7.76 -5.29 -16.84
CA ILE A 230 7.10 -4.65 -17.99
C ILE A 230 6.55 -5.71 -18.94
N ILE A 231 5.23 -5.79 -19.05
CA ILE A 231 4.52 -6.71 -19.95
C ILE A 231 4.64 -6.22 -21.40
N GLN A 232 5.03 -7.12 -22.31
CA GLN A 232 5.14 -6.85 -23.74
C GLN A 232 4.76 -8.08 -24.57
N GLN A 233 4.45 -7.87 -25.86
CA GLN A 233 4.22 -8.96 -26.80
C GLN A 233 5.49 -9.24 -27.61
N ARG A 234 5.90 -10.51 -27.71
CA ARG A 234 7.03 -10.98 -28.52
C ARG A 234 6.61 -12.19 -29.34
N ASN A 235 6.85 -12.15 -30.64
CA ASN A 235 6.55 -13.25 -31.57
C ASN A 235 5.08 -13.74 -31.49
N GLY A 236 4.14 -12.84 -31.19
CA GLY A 236 2.71 -13.17 -31.04
C GLY A 236 2.29 -13.62 -29.64
N GLU A 237 3.24 -13.91 -28.74
CA GLU A 237 2.98 -14.33 -27.36
C GLU A 237 3.21 -13.16 -26.39
N TRP A 238 2.50 -13.18 -25.27
CA TRP A 238 2.70 -12.21 -24.20
C TRP A 238 3.79 -12.70 -23.25
N THR A 239 4.66 -11.80 -22.80
CA THR A 239 5.74 -12.06 -21.84
C THR A 239 6.07 -10.77 -21.08
N TYR A 240 7.09 -10.75 -20.24
CA TYR A 240 7.58 -9.54 -19.59
C TYR A 240 9.10 -9.52 -19.46
N ASN A 241 9.67 -8.34 -19.26
CA ASN A 241 11.03 -8.20 -18.76
C ASN A 241 11.00 -7.68 -17.33
N THR A 242 12.04 -7.99 -16.57
CA THR A 242 12.23 -7.51 -15.20
C THR A 242 13.47 -6.63 -15.08
N GLN A 243 13.41 -5.69 -14.14
CA GLN A 243 14.55 -4.86 -13.72
C GLN A 243 14.47 -4.66 -12.21
N GLY A 244 15.58 -4.82 -11.50
CA GLY A 244 15.62 -4.51 -10.07
C GLY A 244 16.78 -5.17 -9.33
N PRO A 245 17.02 -4.78 -8.07
CA PRO A 245 16.27 -3.77 -7.33
C PRO A 245 16.59 -2.34 -7.81
N GLU A 246 15.56 -1.55 -8.12
CA GLU A 246 15.67 -0.14 -8.52
C GLU A 246 14.93 0.77 -7.52
N PRO A 247 15.31 2.06 -7.40
CA PRO A 247 14.55 3.01 -6.60
C PRO A 247 13.09 3.05 -7.04
N ASN A 248 12.17 2.90 -6.09
CA ASN A 248 10.76 2.70 -6.41
C ASN A 248 10.08 4.04 -6.78
N PRO A 249 9.66 4.25 -8.04
CA PRO A 249 9.04 5.50 -8.49
C PRO A 249 7.64 5.69 -7.92
N GLU A 250 7.05 4.65 -7.31
CA GLU A 250 5.84 4.78 -6.52
C GLU A 250 6.15 5.41 -5.16
N ILE A 251 6.91 6.51 -5.16
CA ILE A 251 7.32 7.24 -3.96
C ILE A 251 6.09 7.56 -3.11
N HIS A 252 4.91 7.72 -3.71
CA HIS A 252 3.68 7.95 -2.98
C HIS A 252 2.96 6.68 -2.49
N GLY A 253 3.54 5.51 -2.64
CA GLY A 253 2.97 4.23 -2.20
C GLY A 253 3.55 3.72 -0.90
N TYR A 254 4.56 4.40 -0.35
CA TYR A 254 5.30 4.02 0.85
C TYR A 254 5.91 5.26 1.49
N VAL A 255 6.56 5.09 2.63
CA VAL A 255 7.12 6.22 3.35
C VAL A 255 8.57 6.38 3.01
N TRP A 256 8.94 7.62 2.75
CA TRP A 256 10.22 7.92 2.18
C TRP A 256 11.33 7.66 3.21
N PRO A 257 12.44 7.06 2.77
CA PRO A 257 13.62 6.96 3.61
C PRO A 257 14.10 8.35 4.03
N SER A 258 14.04 9.34 3.13
CA SER A 258 14.41 10.73 3.35
C SER A 258 13.44 11.70 2.65
N VAL A 259 13.39 12.95 3.09
CA VAL A 259 12.51 13.99 2.53
C VAL A 259 12.79 14.30 1.05
N ASP A 260 14.02 14.07 0.59
CA ASP A 260 14.49 14.27 -0.77
C ASP A 260 14.47 12.99 -1.61
N TRP A 261 14.14 11.82 -1.03
CA TRP A 261 14.07 10.53 -1.74
C TRP A 261 13.21 10.61 -3.00
N GLY A 262 12.05 11.25 -2.90
CA GLY A 262 11.16 11.41 -4.05
C GLY A 262 11.83 12.14 -5.23
N THR A 263 12.71 13.09 -4.93
CA THR A 263 13.46 13.85 -5.93
C THR A 263 14.64 13.02 -6.47
N TYR A 264 15.35 12.30 -5.59
CA TYR A 264 16.41 11.36 -5.98
C TYR A 264 15.89 10.30 -6.94
N VAL A 265 14.74 9.68 -6.63
CA VAL A 265 14.11 8.65 -7.47
C VAL A 265 13.74 9.22 -8.84
N GLU A 266 13.15 10.41 -8.91
CA GLU A 266 12.82 11.05 -10.18
C GLU A 266 14.07 11.33 -11.03
N TRP A 267 15.12 11.88 -10.43
CA TRP A 267 16.40 12.08 -11.10
C TRP A 267 16.99 10.75 -11.59
N TRP A 268 16.97 9.72 -10.73
CA TRP A 268 17.51 8.41 -11.05
C TRP A 268 16.85 7.84 -12.31
N HIS A 269 15.51 7.90 -12.41
CA HIS A 269 14.70 7.43 -13.56
C HIS A 269 14.70 8.36 -14.80
N SER A 270 15.20 9.60 -14.66
CA SER A 270 15.19 10.57 -15.77
C SER A 270 16.58 10.80 -16.37
N ASN A 271 17.64 10.55 -15.60
CA ASN A 271 18.99 10.99 -15.93
C ASN A 271 20.07 9.94 -15.71
N HIS A 272 19.83 8.89 -14.93
CA HIS A 272 20.82 7.86 -14.65
C HIS A 272 20.45 6.50 -15.28
N CYS A 273 19.19 6.11 -15.09
CA CYS A 273 18.48 4.96 -15.63
C CYS A 273 17.14 5.48 -16.20
#